data_AF-A0A929E037-F1
#
_entry.id   AF-A0A929E037-F1
#
_cell.length_a   1.000
_cell.length_b   1.000
_cell.length_c   1.000
_cell.angle_alpha   90.00
_cell.angle_beta   90.00
_cell.angle_gamma   90.00
#
_symmetry.space_group_name_H-M   'P 1'
#
loop_
_entity.id
_entity.type
_entity.pdbx_description
1 polymer ?
#
loop_
_entity_poly.entity_id
_entity_poly.type
_entity_poly.pdbx_seq_one_letter_code
_entity_poly.pdbx_strand_id
1 'polypeptide(L)'
;MNSYLKPCLGIIFVVLISLNGCSSVPKTTEIWMDETYTGSQITKVLVVAVAEKITFRALYEGEFAEQLAKKGIEAIPSYRVMQPH
;
A
#
# COMPACT_ATOMS: atom_id res chain seq x y z
N MET A 1 -20.55 3.49 46.26
CA MET A 1 -19.43 3.56 45.30
C MET A 1 -19.63 2.67 44.06
N ASN A 2 -20.87 2.34 43.65
CA ASN A 2 -21.16 1.47 42.49
C ASN A 2 -21.92 2.17 41.35
N SER A 3 -22.41 3.40 41.55
CA SER A 3 -23.26 4.08 40.56
C SER A 3 -22.47 4.68 39.38
N TYR A 4 -21.17 4.93 39.55
CA TYR A 4 -20.28 5.44 38.46
C TYR A 4 -19.64 4.32 37.63
N LEU A 5 -19.73 3.05 38.06
CA LEU A 5 -19.12 1.91 37.38
C LEU A 5 -19.89 1.53 36.10
N LYS A 6 -21.22 1.68 36.10
CA LYS A 6 -22.10 1.39 34.96
C LYS A 6 -21.87 2.29 33.73
N PRO A 7 -21.78 3.64 33.86
CA PRO A 7 -21.49 4.49 32.70
C PRO A 7 -20.06 4.30 32.19
N CYS A 8 -19.11 4.02 33.07
CA CYS A 8 -17.72 3.73 32.68
C CYS A 8 -17.63 2.43 31.86
N LEU A 9 -18.34 1.37 32.28
CA LEU A 9 -18.42 0.12 31.53
C LEU A 9 -19.06 0.30 30.15
N GLY A 10 -20.10 1.15 30.05
CA GLY A 10 -20.74 1.49 28.79
C GLY A 10 -19.80 2.24 27.83
N ILE A 11 -19.01 3.18 28.34
CA ILE A 11 -18.01 3.90 27.53
C ILE A 11 -16.91 2.95 27.03
N ILE A 12 -16.41 2.08 27.90
CA ILE A 12 -15.39 1.08 27.52
C ILE A 12 -15.93 0.17 26.40
N PHE A 13 -17.19 -0.26 26.49
CA PHE A 13 -17.82 -1.09 25.46
C PHE A 13 -17.92 -0.37 24.11
N VAL A 14 -18.30 0.91 24.09
CA VAL A 14 -18.35 1.72 22.86
C VAL A 14 -16.97 1.93 22.26
N VAL A 15 -15.94 2.18 23.09
CA VAL A 15 -14.55 2.31 22.62
C VAL A 15 -14.05 1.00 22.01
N LEU A 16 -14.33 -0.14 22.64
CA LEU A 16 -13.94 -1.46 22.12
C LEU A 16 -14.60 -1.78 20.78
N ILE A 17 -15.87 -1.40 20.57
CA ILE A 17 -16.55 -1.57 19.28
C ILE A 17 -15.94 -0.66 18.21
N SER A 18 -15.58 0.57 18.58
CA SER A 18 -15.02 1.55 17.65
C SER A 18 -13.63 1.17 17.11
N LEU A 19 -12.89 0.32 17.83
CA LEU A 19 -11.58 -0.19 17.39
C LEU A 19 -11.67 -1.28 16.31
N ASN A 20 -12.87 -1.80 15.99
CA ASN A 20 -13.07 -2.83 14.96
C ASN A 20 -13.29 -2.26 13.54
N GLY A 21 -12.90 -1.00 13.31
CA GLY A 21 -12.87 -0.40 11.96
C GLY A 21 -11.77 -1.00 11.09
N CYS A 22 -11.88 -2.29 10.75
CA CYS A 22 -11.02 -2.96 9.78
C CYS A 22 -11.42 -2.47 8.39
N SER A 23 -10.79 -1.38 7.93
CA SER A 23 -10.90 -0.99 6.53
C SER A 23 -10.35 -2.13 5.68
N SER A 24 -11.06 -2.51 4.62
CA SER A 24 -10.62 -3.58 3.73
C SER A 24 -9.31 -3.17 3.09
N VAL A 25 -8.20 -3.75 3.58
CA VAL A 25 -6.89 -3.56 2.95
C VAL A 25 -6.99 -4.03 1.49
N PRO A 26 -6.43 -3.27 0.53
CA PRO A 26 -6.37 -3.71 -0.86
C PRO A 26 -5.71 -5.08 -0.92
N LYS A 27 -6.42 -6.07 -1.46
CA LYS A 27 -5.87 -7.40 -1.68
C LYS A 27 -5.25 -7.44 -3.06
N THR A 28 -3.98 -7.84 -3.13
CA THR A 28 -3.38 -8.23 -4.40
C THR A 28 -4.13 -9.45 -4.92
N THR A 29 -4.77 -9.32 -6.08
CA THR A 29 -5.57 -10.40 -6.66
C THR A 29 -4.69 -11.40 -7.38
N GLU A 30 -3.71 -10.92 -8.14
CA GLU A 30 -2.79 -11.73 -8.94
C GLU A 30 -1.42 -11.09 -8.99
N ILE A 31 -0.38 -11.92 -9.05
CA ILE A 31 1.01 -11.51 -9.28
C ILE A 31 1.50 -12.36 -10.44
N TRP A 32 2.01 -11.71 -11.47
CA TRP A 32 2.58 -12.37 -12.65
C TRP A 32 4.08 -12.09 -12.74
N MET A 33 4.84 -13.11 -13.12
CA MET A 33 6.26 -13.06 -13.43
C MET A 33 6.50 -14.01 -14.60
N ASP A 34 7.43 -13.66 -15.48
CA ASP A 34 7.86 -14.56 -16.55
C ASP A 34 8.55 -15.79 -15.95
N GLU A 35 7.97 -16.97 -16.17
CA GLU A 35 8.48 -18.26 -15.67
C GLU A 35 9.84 -18.63 -16.25
N THR A 36 10.20 -18.06 -17.40
CA THR A 36 11.49 -18.28 -18.06
C THR A 36 12.58 -17.33 -17.57
N TYR A 37 12.24 -16.35 -16.73
CA TYR A 37 13.22 -15.43 -16.15
C TYR A 37 14.16 -16.18 -15.20
N THR A 38 15.40 -16.36 -15.64
CA THR A 38 16.49 -16.97 -14.87
C THR A 38 17.51 -15.95 -14.40
N GLY A 39 17.19 -14.66 -14.52
CA GLY A 39 18.07 -13.58 -14.09
C GLY A 39 18.35 -13.64 -12.59
N SER A 40 19.54 -13.19 -12.21
CA SER A 40 19.91 -13.05 -10.81
C SER A 40 19.14 -11.88 -10.16
N GLN A 41 19.57 -11.48 -8.97
CA GLN A 41 18.94 -10.43 -8.16
C GLN A 41 18.59 -9.18 -8.99
N ILE A 42 17.34 -8.74 -8.89
CA ILE A 42 16.86 -7.52 -9.53
C ILE A 42 17.47 -6.31 -8.81
N THR A 43 18.29 -5.54 -9.53
CA THR A 43 18.98 -4.35 -8.99
C THR A 43 18.40 -3.04 -9.51
N LYS A 44 17.76 -3.05 -10.68
CA LYS A 44 17.10 -1.89 -11.29
C LYS A 44 15.69 -2.23 -11.73
N VAL A 45 14.72 -1.40 -11.38
CA VAL A 45 13.28 -1.63 -11.65
C VAL A 45 12.64 -0.37 -12.21
N LEU A 46 11.87 -0.53 -13.29
CA LEU A 46 10.91 0.47 -13.73
C LEU A 46 9.55 0.13 -13.11
N VAL A 47 8.94 1.09 -12.41
CA VAL A 47 7.62 0.95 -11.81
C VAL A 47 6.58 1.58 -12.71
N VAL A 48 5.64 0.78 -13.20
CA VAL A 48 4.54 1.23 -14.07
C VAL A 48 3.21 0.85 -13.43
N ALA A 49 2.31 1.80 -13.25
CA ALA A 49 0.95 1.55 -12.78
C ALA A 49 -0.09 1.95 -13.83
N VAL A 50 -1.14 1.15 -13.92
CA VAL A 50 -2.31 1.45 -14.75
C VAL A 50 -3.41 1.96 -13.83
N ALA A 51 -3.76 3.25 -13.97
CA ALA A 51 -4.81 3.88 -13.17
C ALA A 51 -5.52 4.96 -13.99
N GLU A 52 -6.82 5.14 -13.74
CA GLU A 52 -7.64 6.15 -14.44
C GLU A 52 -7.19 7.59 -14.15
N LYS A 53 -6.80 7.87 -12.90
CA LYS A 53 -6.36 9.20 -12.48
C LYS A 53 -4.85 9.26 -12.42
N ILE A 54 -4.27 10.20 -13.17
CA ILE A 54 -2.81 10.45 -13.22
C ILE A 54 -2.25 10.70 -11.82
N THR A 55 -2.97 11.42 -10.95
CA THR A 55 -2.54 11.66 -9.57
C THR A 55 -2.38 10.36 -8.78
N PHE A 56 -3.32 9.42 -8.91
CA PHE A 56 -3.22 8.12 -8.23
C PHE A 56 -2.10 7.26 -8.81
N ARG A 57 -1.92 7.29 -10.14
CA ARG A 57 -0.76 6.65 -10.79
C ARG A 57 0.55 7.17 -10.20
N ALA A 58 0.73 8.49 -10.15
CA ALA A 58 1.96 9.10 -9.66
C ALA A 58 2.23 8.82 -8.18
N LEU A 59 1.19 8.88 -7.32
CA LEU A 59 1.30 8.54 -5.91
C LEU A 59 1.71 7.08 -5.71
N TYR A 60 1.06 6.15 -6.41
CA TYR A 60 1.35 4.73 -6.30
C TYR A 60 2.76 4.40 -6.81
N GLU A 61 3.12 4.85 -8.01
CA GLU A 61 4.44 4.58 -8.59
C GLU A 61 5.57 5.20 -7.74
N GLY A 62 5.35 6.40 -7.21
CA GLY A 62 6.32 7.08 -6.35
C GLY A 62 6.57 6.32 -5.05
N GLU A 63 5.51 6.00 -4.31
CA GLU A 63 5.61 5.26 -3.04
C GLU A 63 6.19 3.87 -3.25
N PHE A 64 5.77 3.15 -4.30
CA PHE A 64 6.28 1.81 -4.54
C PHE A 64 7.76 1.81 -4.93
N ALA A 65 8.20 2.78 -5.74
CA ALA A 65 9.61 2.97 -6.04
C ALA A 65 10.42 3.32 -4.77
N GLU A 66 9.90 4.16 -3.88
CA GLU A 66 10.55 4.47 -2.60
C GLU A 66 10.72 3.23 -1.71
N GLN A 67 9.68 2.39 -1.61
CA GLN A 67 9.76 1.14 -0.84
C GLN A 67 10.77 0.14 -1.41
N LEU A 68 10.92 0.07 -2.73
CA LEU A 68 11.96 -0.74 -3.38
C LEU A 68 13.35 -0.15 -3.13
N ALA A 69 13.50 1.18 -3.19
CA ALA A 69 14.75 1.86 -2.88
C ALA A 69 15.22 1.62 -1.43
N LYS A 70 14.29 1.61 -0.47
CA LYS A 70 14.57 1.23 0.94
C LYS A 70 15.11 -0.20 1.08
N LYS A 71 14.88 -1.06 0.09
CA LYS A 71 15.41 -2.44 0.02
C LYS A 71 16.71 -2.54 -0.81
N GLY A 72 17.29 -1.41 -1.21
CA GLY A 72 18.53 -1.36 -1.99
C GLY A 72 18.35 -1.56 -3.50
N ILE A 73 17.13 -1.49 -4.02
CA ILE A 73 16.82 -1.63 -5.45
C ILE A 73 16.70 -0.24 -6.07
N GLU A 74 17.41 0.04 -7.15
CA GLU A 74 17.26 1.28 -7.91
C GLU A 74 15.92 1.26 -8.66
N ALA A 75 14.89 1.89 -8.09
CA ALA A 75 13.56 1.93 -8.67
C ALA A 75 13.22 3.32 -9.24
N ILE A 76 12.70 3.36 -10.46
CA ILE A 76 12.30 4.60 -11.15
C ILE A 76 10.82 4.51 -11.49
N PRO A 77 10.00 5.51 -11.13
CA PRO A 77 8.60 5.56 -11.56
C PRO A 77 8.49 5.96 -13.04
N SER A 78 7.52 5.39 -13.75
CA SER A 78 7.36 5.53 -15.20
C SER A 78 7.15 6.98 -15.63
N TYR A 79 6.43 7.78 -14.84
CA TYR A 79 6.13 9.18 -15.17
C TYR A 79 7.37 10.09 -15.25
N ARG A 80 8.54 9.64 -14.80
CA ARG A 80 9.81 10.39 -14.93
C ARG A 80 10.50 10.16 -16.27
N VAL A 81 10.18 9.07 -16.96
CA VAL A 81 10.90 8.62 -18.17
C VAL A 81 9.99 8.44 -19.38
N MET A 82 8.71 8.14 -19.15
CA MET A 82 7.69 8.01 -20.18
C MET A 82 6.82 9.26 -20.17
N GLN A 83 6.61 9.85 -21.36
CA GLN A 83 5.67 10.95 -21.52
C GLN A 83 4.25 10.45 -21.22
N PRO A 84 3.40 11.27 -20.56
CA PRO A 84 2.01 10.91 -20.35
C PRO A 84 1.28 10.79 -21.70
N HIS A 85 0.68 9.63 -21.96
CA HIS A 85 -0.30 9.41 -23.03
C HIS A 85 -1.69 9.89 -22.59
#